data_AF-A0A922XPI7-F1
#
_entry.id   AF-A0A922XPI7-F1
#
_cell.length_a   1.000
_cell.length_b   1.000
_cell.length_c   1.000
_cell.angle_alpha   90.00
_cell.angle_beta   90.00
_cell.angle_gamma   90.00
#
_symmetry.space_group_name_H-M   'P 1'
#
loop_
_entity.id
_entity.type
_entity.pdbx_description
1 polymer ?
#
loop_
_entity_poly.entity_id
_entity_poly.type
_entity_poly.pdbx_seq_one_letter_code
_entity_poly.pdbx_strand_id
1 'polypeptide(L)'
;MNHFEKIEDFALRLHCRILYKSEENGIFKIDNPSDGIHNLILGIAPPILIMEQFLFSFKEDNLDMFKKLLQKNRDTIHGGFVINEEGDRVLFRYTMQLQNIDFNEFESALNS
;
A
#
# COMPACT_ATOMS: atom_id res chain seq x y z
N MET A 1 -16.03 15.95 3.80
CA MET A 1 -14.91 15.33 3.09
C MET A 1 -15.17 13.85 3.03
N ASN A 2 -15.33 13.29 1.83
CA ASN A 2 -15.47 11.83 1.67
C ASN A 2 -14.10 11.15 1.92
N HIS A 3 -14.05 9.81 2.00
CA HIS A 3 -12.77 9.12 2.22
C HIS A 3 -11.76 9.32 1.08
N PHE A 4 -12.21 9.62 -0.14
CA PHE A 4 -11.33 9.85 -1.28
C PHE A 4 -10.57 11.17 -1.15
N GLU A 5 -11.29 12.29 -1.00
CA GLU A 5 -10.74 13.63 -0.67
C GLU A 5 -9.91 13.56 0.62
N LYS A 6 -10.43 12.81 1.59
CA LYS A 6 -9.74 12.14 2.72
C LYS A 6 -8.22 12.01 2.59
N ILE A 7 -7.93 11.01 1.78
CA ILE A 7 -6.62 10.43 1.54
C ILE A 7 -5.83 11.28 0.54
N GLU A 8 -6.50 11.96 -0.39
CA GLU A 8 -5.85 12.92 -1.28
C GLU A 8 -5.19 14.05 -0.48
N ASP A 9 -5.90 14.65 0.48
CA ASP A 9 -5.35 15.70 1.37
C ASP A 9 -4.13 15.17 2.15
N PHE A 10 -4.24 13.97 2.72
CA PHE A 10 -3.14 13.39 3.49
C PHE A 10 -1.89 13.15 2.63
N ALA A 11 -2.05 12.58 1.42
CA ALA A 11 -0.94 12.35 0.50
C ALA A 11 -0.28 13.67 0.08
N LEU A 12 -1.06 14.71 -0.22
CA LEU A 12 -0.52 16.02 -0.60
C LEU A 12 0.21 16.72 0.56
N ARG A 13 -0.29 16.57 1.78
CA ARG A 13 0.36 17.10 3.00
C ARG A 13 1.71 16.42 3.29
N LEU A 14 1.87 15.16 2.89
CA LEU A 14 3.15 14.44 2.93
C LEU A 14 4.01 14.69 1.69
N HIS A 15 3.68 15.71 0.90
CA HIS A 15 4.40 16.08 -0.33
C HIS A 15 4.49 14.94 -1.35
N CYS A 16 3.60 13.95 -1.27
CA CYS A 16 3.52 12.89 -2.26
C CYS A 16 2.98 13.46 -3.58
N ARG A 17 3.64 13.08 -4.68
CA ARG A 17 3.14 13.36 -6.01
C ARG A 17 2.09 12.31 -6.39
N ILE A 18 0.90 12.76 -6.77
CA ILE A 18 -0.15 11.89 -7.32
C ILE A 18 0.15 11.65 -8.80
N LEU A 19 0.57 10.44 -9.14
CA LEU A 19 0.87 10.00 -10.50
C LEU A 19 -0.39 9.60 -11.27
N TYR A 20 -1.39 9.07 -10.57
CA TYR A 20 -2.67 8.66 -11.13
C TYR A 20 -3.73 8.72 -10.04
N LYS A 21 -4.97 9.05 -10.42
CA LYS A 21 -6.13 8.93 -9.56
C LYS A 21 -7.38 8.52 -10.34
N SER A 22 -8.24 7.74 -9.72
CA SER A 22 -9.56 7.37 -10.22
C SER A 22 -10.54 7.34 -9.05
N GLU A 23 -11.44 8.32 -9.02
CA GLU A 23 -12.47 8.41 -7.97
C GLU A 23 -13.48 7.28 -8.09
N GLU A 24 -13.88 6.93 -9.32
CA GLU A 24 -14.78 5.80 -9.60
C GLU A 24 -14.26 4.48 -9.02
N ASN A 25 -12.97 4.20 -9.17
CA ASN A 25 -12.36 2.97 -8.66
C ASN A 25 -11.77 3.12 -7.25
N GLY A 26 -11.79 4.33 -6.68
CA GLY A 26 -11.17 4.63 -5.38
C GLY A 26 -9.66 4.44 -5.36
N ILE A 27 -8.94 4.71 -6.46
CA ILE A 27 -7.50 4.44 -6.58
C ILE A 27 -6.69 5.73 -6.63
N PHE A 28 -5.58 5.76 -5.88
CA PHE A 28 -4.45 6.66 -6.13
C PHE A 28 -3.19 5.86 -6.41
N LYS A 29 -2.31 6.42 -7.24
CA LYS A 29 -0.91 6.03 -7.34
C LYS A 29 -0.07 7.21 -6.93
N ILE A 30 0.75 7.05 -5.90
CA ILE A 30 1.57 8.11 -5.33
C ILE A 30 3.06 7.79 -5.36
N ASP A 31 3.86 8.83 -5.27
CA ASP A 31 5.32 8.75 -5.33
C ASP A 31 5.91 9.85 -4.46
N ASN A 32 6.85 9.50 -3.59
CA ASN A 32 7.69 10.42 -2.84
C ASN A 32 9.09 9.81 -2.71
N PRO A 33 9.96 10.00 -3.73
CA PRO A 33 11.30 9.42 -3.73
C PRO A 33 12.18 9.83 -2.56
N SER A 34 11.98 11.03 -2.00
CA SER A 34 12.75 11.52 -0.85
C SER A 34 12.54 10.67 0.39
N ASP A 35 11.34 10.10 0.53
CA ASP A 35 10.93 9.24 1.64
C ASP A 35 10.86 7.75 1.23
N GLY A 36 11.44 7.39 0.08
CA GLY A 36 11.52 6.01 -0.42
C GLY A 36 10.20 5.43 -0.94
N ILE A 37 9.14 6.23 -1.07
CA ILE A 37 7.84 5.79 -1.58
C ILE A 37 7.88 5.82 -3.10
N HIS A 38 7.68 4.66 -3.74
CA HIS A 38 7.78 4.53 -5.19
C HIS A 38 6.60 3.81 -5.82
N ASN A 39 5.78 4.54 -6.58
CA ASN A 39 4.62 3.96 -7.28
C ASN A 39 3.64 3.23 -6.34
N LEU A 40 3.50 3.70 -5.09
CA LEU A 40 2.61 3.09 -4.11
C LEU A 40 1.15 3.26 -4.55
N ILE A 41 0.39 2.17 -4.49
CA ILE A 41 -1.03 2.17 -4.79
C ILE A 41 -1.82 2.33 -3.49
N LEU A 42 -2.75 3.28 -3.47
CA LEU A 42 -3.74 3.44 -2.41
C LEU A 42 -5.11 3.07 -2.97
N GLY A 43 -5.69 1.97 -2.49
CA GLY A 43 -7.04 1.52 -2.79
C GLY A 43 -8.00 1.86 -1.66
N ILE A 44 -8.95 2.73 -1.94
CA ILE A 44 -9.99 3.19 -1.01
C ILE A 44 -11.23 2.35 -1.26
N ALA A 45 -11.40 1.32 -0.43
CA ALA A 45 -12.52 0.39 -0.50
C ALA A 45 -13.24 0.39 0.86
N PRO A 46 -14.11 1.38 1.14
CA PRO A 46 -14.76 1.51 2.44
C PRO A 46 -15.37 0.18 2.93
N PRO A 47 -15.10 -0.22 4.19
CA PRO A 47 -14.55 0.59 5.28
C PRO A 47 -13.02 0.61 5.39
N ILE A 48 -12.26 0.10 4.40
CA ILE A 48 -10.81 -0.05 4.49
C ILE A 48 -10.02 0.78 3.46
N LEU A 49 -8.79 1.13 3.84
CA LEU A 49 -7.73 1.62 2.97
C LEU A 49 -6.72 0.51 2.77
N ILE A 50 -6.33 0.27 1.53
CA ILE A 50 -5.32 -0.71 1.13
C ILE A 50 -4.14 0.06 0.55
N MET A 51 -2.95 -0.16 1.09
CA MET A 51 -1.68 0.35 0.56
C MET A 51 -0.90 -0.83 -0.03
N GLU A 52 -0.53 -0.75 -1.29
CA GLU A 52 0.19 -1.80 -1.99
C GLU A 52 1.43 -1.29 -2.71
N GLN A 53 2.56 -1.88 -2.35
CA GLN A 53 3.86 -1.60 -2.94
C GLN A 53 4.30 -2.83 -3.73
N PHE A 54 4.58 -2.63 -5.02
CA PHE A 54 5.24 -3.65 -5.82
C PHE A 54 6.69 -3.83 -5.35
N LEU A 55 7.11 -5.09 -5.19
CA LEU A 55 8.49 -5.43 -4.83
C LEU A 55 9.23 -6.07 -6.01
N PHE A 56 8.75 -7.22 -6.50
CA PHE A 56 9.37 -7.92 -7.62
C PHE A 56 8.42 -8.93 -8.29
N SER A 57 8.72 -9.28 -9.54
CA SER A 57 8.09 -10.38 -10.28
C SER A 57 8.95 -11.64 -10.22
N PHE A 58 8.33 -12.81 -10.32
CA PHE A 58 9.00 -14.10 -10.47
C PHE A 58 8.41 -14.89 -11.64
N LYS A 59 9.21 -15.78 -12.24
CA LYS A 59 8.80 -16.56 -13.42
C LYS A 59 8.35 -17.97 -13.09
N GLU A 60 8.90 -18.54 -12.02
CA GLU A 60 8.63 -19.90 -11.57
C GLU A 60 8.43 -19.88 -10.05
N ASP A 61 7.58 -20.76 -9.57
CA ASP A 61 7.30 -20.90 -8.14
C ASP A 61 8.55 -21.28 -7.37
N ASN A 62 8.81 -20.54 -6.30
CA ASN A 62 9.92 -20.82 -5.40
C ASN A 62 9.39 -21.05 -3.97
N LEU A 63 9.15 -22.32 -3.64
CA LEU A 63 8.57 -22.73 -2.36
C LEU A 63 9.42 -22.27 -1.15
N ASP A 64 10.75 -22.26 -1.27
CA ASP A 64 11.64 -21.79 -0.20
C ASP A 64 11.50 -20.28 0.03
N MET A 65 11.47 -19.50 -1.06
CA MET A 65 11.21 -18.07 -0.99
C MET A 65 9.84 -17.77 -0.38
N PHE A 66 8.77 -18.43 -0.84
CA PHE A 66 7.42 -18.21 -0.30
C PHE A 66 7.33 -18.55 1.19
N LYS A 67 7.94 -19.66 1.62
CA LYS A 67 8.04 -19.99 3.05
C LYS A 67 8.77 -18.92 3.84
N LYS A 68 9.89 -18.40 3.31
CA LYS A 68 10.64 -17.32 3.96
C LYS A 68 9.83 -16.03 4.05
N LEU A 69 9.06 -15.67 3.02
CA LEU A 69 8.17 -14.50 3.07
C LEU A 69 7.05 -14.67 4.10
N LEU A 70 6.42 -15.85 4.15
CA LEU A 70 5.41 -16.17 5.17
C LEU A 70 5.99 -16.17 6.59
N GLN A 71 7.20 -16.70 6.76
CA GLN A 71 7.93 -16.63 8.04
C GLN A 71 8.27 -15.19 8.39
N LYS A 72 8.72 -14.39 7.40
CA LYS A 72 9.04 -12.97 7.61
C LYS A 72 7.80 -12.18 8.04
N ASN A 73 6.62 -12.51 7.54
CA ASN A 73 5.35 -11.92 8.01
C ASN A 73 5.12 -12.11 9.52
N ARG A 74 5.77 -13.07 10.18
CA ARG A 74 5.73 -13.20 11.64
C ARG A 74 6.49 -12.09 12.37
N ASP A 75 7.57 -11.59 11.76
CA ASP A 75 8.45 -10.55 12.29
C ASP A 75 8.08 -9.14 11.81
N THR A 76 7.28 -9.04 10.75
CA THR A 76 6.77 -7.78 10.20
C THR A 76 5.76 -7.16 11.17
N ILE A 77 5.95 -5.88 11.53
CA ILE A 77 5.10 -5.17 12.51
C ILE A 77 3.75 -4.77 11.89
N HIS A 78 3.76 -4.25 10.67
CA HIS A 78 2.56 -3.81 9.94
C HIS A 78 2.53 -4.40 8.53
N GLY A 79 1.34 -4.66 8.01
CA GLY A 79 1.18 -5.24 6.68
C GLY A 79 1.79 -6.64 6.53
N GLY A 80 2.09 -7.02 5.30
CA GLY A 80 2.72 -8.30 4.99
C GLY A 80 3.01 -8.49 3.50
N PHE A 81 3.89 -9.44 3.22
CA PHE A 81 4.17 -9.92 1.87
C PHE A 81 3.01 -10.76 1.36
N VAL A 82 2.54 -10.43 0.17
CA VAL A 82 1.46 -11.13 -0.55
C VAL A 82 1.88 -11.40 -1.98
N ILE A 83 1.21 -12.34 -2.63
CA ILE A 83 1.29 -12.54 -4.08
C ILE A 83 0.06 -11.88 -4.70
N ASN A 84 0.20 -11.22 -5.84
CA ASN A 84 -0.93 -10.67 -6.60
C ASN A 84 -1.88 -11.78 -7.08
N GLU A 85 -3.05 -11.38 -7.58
CA GLU A 85 -4.09 -12.31 -8.05
C GLU A 85 -3.61 -13.20 -9.20
N GLU A 86 -2.77 -12.68 -10.10
CA GLU A 86 -2.22 -13.44 -11.22
C GLU A 86 -1.14 -14.46 -10.82
N GLY A 87 -0.61 -14.36 -9.60
CA GLY A 87 0.37 -15.32 -9.09
C GLY A 87 1.81 -15.12 -9.58
N ASP A 88 2.18 -13.94 -10.11
CA ASP A 88 3.48 -13.69 -10.76
C ASP A 88 4.30 -12.56 -10.10
N ARG A 89 3.76 -11.89 -9.07
CA ARG A 89 4.40 -10.75 -8.39
C ARG A 89 4.24 -10.83 -6.89
N VAL A 90 5.30 -10.45 -6.18
CA VAL A 90 5.27 -10.22 -4.75
C VAL A 90 5.04 -8.73 -4.48
N LEU A 91 4.07 -8.45 -3.63
CA LEU A 91 3.71 -7.12 -3.15
C LEU A 91 3.89 -7.05 -1.64
N PHE A 92 4.11 -5.86 -1.11
CA PHE A 92 3.86 -5.56 0.29
C PHE A 92 2.49 -4.89 0.40
N ARG A 93 1.61 -5.44 1.24
CA ARG A 93 0.25 -4.97 1.42
C ARG A 93 0.00 -4.59 2.86
N TYR A 94 -0.50 -3.38 3.09
CA TYR A 94 -0.95 -2.91 4.39
C TYR A 94 -2.41 -2.43 4.29
N THR A 95 -3.29 -2.95 5.14
CA THR A 95 -4.71 -2.58 5.20
C THR A 95 -5.03 -1.89 6.54
N MET A 96 -5.79 -0.80 6.49
CA MET A 96 -6.21 -0.02 7.65
C MET A 96 -7.70 0.31 7.59
N GLN A 97 -8.31 0.60 8.75
CA GLN A 97 -9.70 1.06 8.83
C GLN A 97 -9.81 2.55 8.51
N LEU A 98 -10.81 2.92 7.70
CA LEU A 98 -11.05 4.32 7.31
C LEU A 98 -11.90 5.11 8.30
N GLN A 99 -12.69 4.43 9.14
CA GLN A 99 -13.73 5.09 9.97
C GLN A 99 -13.17 6.23 10.81
N ASN A 100 -12.03 6.03 11.47
CA ASN A 100 -11.40 7.00 12.37
C ASN A 100 -10.02 7.46 11.87
N ILE A 101 -9.68 7.18 10.61
CA ILE A 101 -8.34 7.42 10.10
C ILE A 101 -7.95 8.89 10.29
N ASP A 102 -6.77 9.14 10.85
CA ASP A 102 -6.20 10.48 10.92
C ASP A 102 -4.88 10.59 10.15
N PHE A 103 -4.35 11.81 10.10
CA PHE A 103 -3.14 12.08 9.33
C PHE A 103 -1.92 11.35 9.90
N ASN A 104 -1.81 11.26 11.22
CA ASN A 104 -0.65 10.65 11.88
C ASN A 104 -0.66 9.13 11.66
N GLU A 105 -1.84 8.50 11.69
CA GLU A 105 -2.01 7.10 11.33
C GLU A 105 -1.61 6.84 9.88
N PHE A 106 -2.03 7.69 8.94
CA PHE A 106 -1.68 7.57 7.53
C PHE A 106 -0.17 7.77 7.28
N GLU A 107 0.43 8.80 7.88
CA GLU A 107 1.87 9.07 7.79
C GLU A 107 2.68 7.92 8.39
N SER A 108 2.29 7.41 9.56
CA SER A 108 2.98 6.28 10.20
C SER A 108 2.91 5.02 9.34
N ALA A 109 1.79 4.82 8.63
CA ALA A 109 1.62 3.67 7.75
C ALA A 109 2.49 3.72 6.49
N LEU A 110 2.72 4.91 5.93
CA LEU A 110 3.60 5.09 4.78
C LEU A 110 5.08 4.90 5.11
N ASN A 111 5.46 5.17 6.36
CA ASN A 111 6.84 5.06 6.84
C ASN A 111 7.18 3.69 7.47
N SER A 112 6.26 2.72 7.42
CA SER A 112 6.40 1.39 8.03
C SER A 112 7.00 0.34 7.11
#